data_AF-A0A3D3I5B6-F1
#
_entry.id   AF-A0A3D3I5B6-F1
#
_cell.length_a   1.000
_cell.length_b   1.000
_cell.length_c   1.000
_cell.angle_alpha   90.00
_cell.angle_beta   90.00
_cell.angle_gamma   90.00
#
_symmetry.space_group_name_H-M   'P 1'
#
loop_
_entity.id
_entity.type
_entity.pdbx_description
1 polymer ?
#
loop_
_entity_poly.entity_id
_entity_poly.type
_entity_poly.pdbx_seq_one_letter_code
_entity_poly.pdbx_strand_id
1 'polypeptide(L)'
;NKVLTADMVMQISEEYTKYTFKENSAKLNDFGLAFDGWFKMNDNSYDMDITYKTEESTFKSLLSLVPGMYTKDFGSIETNGNVTFAGMVKGSYSDNQMPAFNLAVKVEEAMFKYPDLPSAIKNINLDLFVDNKDGVIDNTVVDLKKLHLEFGNNPVDARMLIENLKNYKMDGNVKARLNLAELNKMFPME
;
A
#
# COMPACT_ATOMS: atom_id res chain seq x y z
N ASN A 1 -15.71 -2.49 -11.03
CA ASN A 1 -16.70 -2.05 -10.04
C ASN A 1 -16.03 -2.00 -8.67
N LYS A 2 -15.69 -0.83 -8.16
CA LYS A 2 -15.15 -0.66 -6.80
C LYS A 2 -16.31 -0.36 -5.86
N VAL A 3 -16.39 -1.05 -4.73
CA VAL A 3 -17.43 -0.81 -3.71
C VAL A 3 -16.75 -0.26 -2.45
N LEU A 4 -17.25 0.86 -1.95
CA LEU A 4 -16.82 1.47 -0.69
C LEU A 4 -17.95 1.32 0.34
N THR A 5 -17.62 0.75 1.50
CA THR A 5 -18.47 0.70 2.69
C THR A 5 -17.75 1.42 3.82
N ALA A 6 -18.46 2.17 4.67
CA ALA A 6 -17.86 2.85 5.81
C ALA A 6 -18.80 2.83 7.01
N ASP A 7 -18.27 2.45 8.17
CA ASP A 7 -18.94 2.53 9.46
C ASP A 7 -18.29 3.66 10.26
N MET A 8 -19.07 4.73 10.48
CA MET A 8 -18.52 5.99 10.96
C MET A 8 -19.22 6.52 12.21
N VAL A 9 -18.43 6.88 13.21
CA VAL A 9 -18.85 7.66 14.37
C VAL A 9 -18.16 9.01 14.29
N MET A 10 -18.97 10.06 14.08
CA MET A 10 -18.50 11.41 13.80
C MET A 10 -19.07 12.43 14.79
N GLN A 11 -18.22 13.33 15.26
CA GLN A 11 -18.63 14.54 15.95
C GLN A 11 -18.49 15.74 15.00
N ILE A 12 -19.53 16.55 14.91
CA ILE A 12 -19.56 17.77 14.09
C ILE A 12 -19.50 18.99 15.01
N SER A 13 -18.65 19.96 14.67
CA SER A 13 -18.42 21.19 15.46
C SER A 13 -18.02 22.38 14.57
N GLU A 14 -17.80 23.54 15.17
CA GLU A 14 -17.36 24.78 14.50
C GLU A 14 -18.29 25.14 13.32
N GLU A 15 -19.58 25.35 13.59
CA GLU A 15 -20.57 25.70 12.56
C GLU A 15 -20.60 24.72 11.38
N TYR A 16 -20.52 23.42 11.69
CA TYR A 16 -20.54 22.33 10.70
C TYR A 16 -19.32 22.28 9.77
N THR A 17 -18.22 22.96 10.14
CA THR A 17 -16.98 22.95 9.35
C THR A 17 -15.99 21.87 9.79
N LYS A 18 -16.08 21.39 11.04
CA LYS A 18 -15.12 20.42 11.60
C LYS A 18 -15.77 19.10 11.95
N TYR A 19 -15.15 18.02 11.48
CA TYR A 19 -15.55 16.63 11.64
C TYR A 19 -14.45 15.89 12.38
N THR A 20 -14.79 15.25 13.49
CA THR A 20 -13.86 14.41 14.27
C THR A 20 -14.31 12.97 14.20
N PHE A 21 -13.39 12.08 13.85
CA PHE A 21 -13.57 10.64 13.67
C PHE A 21 -12.95 9.93 14.87
N LYS A 22 -13.75 9.11 15.56
CA LYS A 22 -13.27 8.21 16.61
C LYS A 22 -13.76 6.78 16.34
N GLU A 23 -12.84 5.83 16.22
CA GLU A 23 -13.10 4.40 16.00
C GLU A 23 -13.90 4.15 14.69
N ASN A 24 -13.44 4.74 13.58
CA ASN A 24 -14.11 4.60 12.28
C ASN A 24 -13.44 3.51 11.44
N SER A 25 -14.23 2.81 10.64
CA SER A 25 -13.72 1.85 9.66
C SER A 25 -14.29 2.12 8.27
N ALA A 26 -13.46 1.87 7.26
CA ALA A 26 -13.81 1.93 5.85
C ALA A 26 -13.29 0.68 5.15
N LYS A 27 -14.06 0.15 4.21
CA LYS A 27 -13.72 -1.03 3.43
C LYS A 27 -13.87 -0.72 1.94
N LEU A 28 -12.77 -0.83 1.20
CA LEU A 28 -12.75 -0.77 -0.26
C LEU A 28 -12.59 -2.19 -0.81
N ASN A 29 -13.62 -2.73 -1.44
CA ASN A 29 -13.70 -4.16 -1.79
C ASN A 29 -13.45 -5.04 -0.55
N ASP A 30 -12.33 -5.77 -0.49
CA ASP A 30 -11.91 -6.61 0.65
C ASP A 30 -10.83 -5.95 1.52
N PHE A 31 -10.46 -4.71 1.22
CA PHE A 31 -9.43 -3.97 1.92
C PHE A 31 -10.04 -3.07 3.00
N GLY A 32 -9.89 -3.47 4.26
CA GLY A 32 -10.41 -2.75 5.43
C GLY A 32 -9.36 -1.84 6.07
N LEU A 33 -9.77 -0.64 6.43
CA LEU A 33 -8.98 0.39 7.10
C LEU A 33 -9.75 0.93 8.29
N ALA A 34 -9.10 1.00 9.45
CA ALA A 34 -9.51 1.87 10.53
C ALA A 34 -8.84 3.24 10.37
N PHE A 35 -9.56 4.29 10.73
CA PHE A 35 -9.03 5.65 10.74
C PHE A 35 -9.58 6.46 11.92
N ASP A 36 -8.74 7.35 12.40
CA ASP A 36 -9.01 8.26 13.52
C ASP A 36 -8.46 9.65 13.19
N GLY A 37 -9.04 10.69 13.76
CA GLY A 37 -8.53 12.05 13.64
C GLY A 37 -9.60 13.09 13.38
N TRP A 38 -9.25 14.16 12.67
CA TRP A 38 -10.21 15.20 12.31
C TRP A 38 -9.93 15.81 10.95
N PHE A 39 -10.99 16.36 10.37
CA PHE A 39 -11.00 17.10 9.11
C PHE A 39 -11.79 18.39 9.31
N LYS A 40 -11.26 19.50 8.81
CA LYS A 40 -11.90 20.81 8.88
C LYS A 40 -11.91 21.47 7.52
N MET A 41 -13.08 21.97 7.14
CA MET A 41 -13.26 22.79 5.94
C MET A 41 -13.07 24.27 6.30
N ASN A 42 -12.20 24.95 5.58
CA ASN A 42 -12.06 26.41 5.60
C ASN A 42 -12.50 26.98 4.25
N ASP A 43 -12.55 28.30 4.12
CA ASP A 43 -13.02 28.96 2.88
C ASP A 43 -12.27 28.53 1.61
N ASN A 44 -10.94 28.41 1.69
CA ASN A 44 -10.06 28.10 0.56
C ASN A 44 -9.07 26.96 0.84
N SER A 45 -9.30 26.19 1.90
CA SER A 45 -8.39 25.12 2.31
C SER A 45 -9.09 24.08 3.16
N TYR A 46 -8.42 22.96 3.35
CA TYR A 46 -8.85 21.90 4.25
C TYR A 46 -7.73 21.59 5.23
N ASP A 47 -8.03 21.62 6.52
CA ASP A 47 -7.09 21.17 7.54
C ASP A 47 -7.43 19.75 7.97
N MET A 48 -6.40 18.94 8.19
CA MET A 48 -6.60 17.57 8.64
C MET A 48 -5.48 17.09 9.54
N ASP A 49 -5.82 16.16 10.41
CA ASP A 49 -4.90 15.33 11.16
C ASP A 49 -5.56 13.96 11.25
N ILE A 50 -5.24 13.09 10.30
CA ILE A 50 -5.87 11.78 10.12
C ILE A 50 -4.78 10.72 10.18
N THR A 51 -5.00 9.72 11.03
CA THR A 51 -4.21 8.49 11.05
C THR A 51 -5.07 7.36 10.52
N TYR A 52 -4.45 6.44 9.79
CA TYR A 52 -5.14 5.28 9.24
C TYR A 52 -4.27 4.04 9.39
N LYS A 53 -4.90 2.89 9.55
CA LYS A 53 -4.25 1.59 9.62
C LYS A 53 -5.18 0.48 9.16
N THR A 54 -4.65 -0.62 8.68
CA THR A 54 -5.42 -1.86 8.54
C THR A 54 -5.67 -2.48 9.91
N GLU A 55 -6.88 -2.95 10.19
CA GLU A 55 -7.18 -3.71 11.42
C GLU A 55 -6.62 -5.14 11.31
N GLU A 56 -7.03 -5.86 10.27
CA GLU A 56 -6.41 -7.08 9.78
C GLU A 56 -6.63 -7.13 8.26
N SER A 57 -5.56 -7.32 7.48
CA SER A 57 -5.67 -7.40 6.03
C SER A 57 -4.86 -8.56 5.49
N THR A 58 -5.50 -9.35 4.64
CA THR A 58 -4.84 -10.46 3.95
C THR A 58 -4.09 -9.94 2.73
N PHE A 59 -3.10 -10.70 2.27
CA PHE A 59 -2.44 -10.40 0.99
C PHE A 59 -3.43 -10.31 -0.18
N LYS A 60 -4.51 -11.09 -0.16
CA LYS A 60 -5.61 -11.00 -1.12
C LYS A 60 -6.26 -9.62 -1.16
N SER A 61 -6.47 -9.02 0.01
CA SER A 61 -7.06 -7.69 0.14
C SER A 61 -6.21 -6.63 -0.56
N LEU A 62 -4.87 -6.70 -0.45
CA LEU A 62 -3.97 -5.80 -1.18
C LEU A 62 -4.06 -6.02 -2.70
N LEU A 63 -4.00 -7.28 -3.16
CA LEU A 63 -4.12 -7.59 -4.58
C LEU A 63 -5.45 -7.11 -5.19
N SER A 64 -6.51 -7.07 -4.39
CA SER A 64 -7.83 -6.54 -4.78
C SER A 64 -7.84 -5.03 -5.09
N LEU A 65 -6.74 -4.30 -4.89
CA LEU A 65 -6.60 -2.89 -5.25
C LEU A 65 -5.93 -2.68 -6.62
N VAL A 66 -5.26 -3.70 -7.16
CA VAL A 66 -4.49 -3.61 -8.40
C VAL A 66 -5.42 -3.79 -9.61
N PRO A 67 -5.57 -2.80 -10.51
CA PRO A 67 -6.53 -2.83 -11.63
C PRO A 67 -6.45 -4.04 -12.58
N GLY A 68 -5.29 -4.68 -12.71
CA GLY A 68 -5.10 -5.87 -13.54
C GLY A 68 -5.49 -7.19 -12.87
N MET A 69 -5.73 -7.19 -11.56
CA MET A 69 -6.00 -8.41 -10.79
C MET A 69 -7.46 -8.83 -10.82
N TYR A 70 -8.38 -8.03 -11.37
CA TYR A 70 -9.82 -8.30 -11.36
C TYR A 70 -10.31 -9.25 -12.48
N THR A 71 -9.44 -10.08 -13.05
CA THR A 71 -9.85 -11.07 -14.06
C THR A 71 -10.75 -12.14 -13.43
N LYS A 72 -11.49 -12.89 -14.26
CA LYS A 72 -12.37 -13.99 -13.80
C LYS A 72 -11.64 -15.02 -12.91
N ASP A 73 -10.31 -15.05 -13.00
CA ASP A 73 -9.43 -15.97 -12.29
C ASP A 73 -8.97 -15.44 -10.92
N PHE A 74 -9.33 -14.21 -10.51
CA PHE A 74 -8.99 -13.71 -9.16
C PHE A 74 -9.57 -14.56 -8.04
N GLY A 75 -10.76 -15.13 -8.28
CA GLY A 75 -11.41 -16.05 -7.34
C GLY A 75 -10.63 -17.35 -7.13
N SER A 76 -9.84 -17.78 -8.11
CA SER A 76 -9.06 -19.03 -8.09
C SER A 76 -7.59 -18.84 -7.72
N ILE A 77 -7.14 -17.61 -7.44
CA ILE A 77 -5.80 -17.37 -6.89
C ILE A 77 -5.77 -17.82 -5.43
N GLU A 78 -4.89 -18.77 -5.14
CA GLU A 78 -4.56 -19.13 -3.77
C GLU A 78 -3.62 -18.07 -3.21
N THR A 79 -3.96 -17.50 -2.05
CA THR A 79 -3.17 -16.45 -1.38
C THR A 79 -3.11 -16.71 0.11
N ASN A 80 -1.96 -16.44 0.72
CA ASN A 80 -1.82 -16.42 2.18
C ASN A 80 -0.87 -15.28 2.57
N GLY A 81 -0.82 -14.99 3.86
CA GLY A 81 0.03 -13.96 4.46
C GLY A 81 -0.71 -12.70 4.83
N ASN A 82 -0.06 -11.96 5.72
CA ASN A 82 -0.62 -10.75 6.32
C ASN A 82 -0.01 -9.52 5.67
N VAL A 83 -0.84 -8.48 5.57
CA VAL A 83 -0.41 -7.17 5.13
C VAL A 83 -0.85 -6.13 6.14
N THR A 84 0.08 -5.28 6.54
CA THR A 84 -0.18 -4.12 7.35
C THR A 84 0.04 -2.87 6.52
N PHE A 85 -0.97 -2.00 6.49
CA PHE A 85 -0.83 -0.63 6.05
C PHE A 85 -1.04 0.29 7.25
N ALA A 86 -0.23 1.32 7.38
CA ALA A 86 -0.43 2.37 8.36
C ALA A 86 0.11 3.69 7.82
N GLY A 87 -0.45 4.79 8.27
CA GLY A 87 0.07 6.09 7.90
C GLY A 87 -0.71 7.24 8.51
N MET A 88 -0.33 8.44 8.10
CA MET A 88 -0.98 9.67 8.49
C MET A 88 -1.02 10.67 7.35
N VAL A 89 -1.97 11.60 7.45
CA VAL A 89 -2.06 12.82 6.64
C VAL A 89 -2.32 13.97 7.61
N LYS A 90 -1.44 14.98 7.59
CA LYS A 90 -1.48 16.07 8.57
C LYS A 90 -1.10 17.42 7.96
N GLY A 91 -1.89 18.43 8.27
CA GLY A 91 -1.69 19.81 7.82
C GLY A 91 -2.79 20.27 6.88
N SER A 92 -2.48 21.32 6.12
CA SER A 92 -3.46 21.98 5.24
C SER A 92 -3.32 21.50 3.79
N TYR A 93 -4.45 21.31 3.13
CA TYR A 93 -4.58 21.08 1.70
C TYR A 93 -5.23 22.29 1.03
N SER A 94 -4.63 22.79 -0.05
CA SER A 94 -5.16 23.85 -0.92
C SER A 94 -4.57 23.71 -2.33
N ASP A 95 -4.93 24.60 -3.24
CA ASP A 95 -4.40 24.59 -4.62
C ASP A 95 -2.86 24.64 -4.69
N ASN A 96 -2.21 25.22 -3.68
CA ASN A 96 -0.75 25.44 -3.66
C ASN A 96 -0.03 24.68 -2.53
N GLN A 97 -0.76 23.91 -1.72
CA GLN A 97 -0.19 23.26 -0.54
C GLN A 97 -0.78 21.87 -0.37
N MET A 98 0.09 20.88 -0.20
CA MET A 98 -0.31 19.55 0.24
C MET A 98 -0.04 19.39 1.74
N PRO A 99 -0.81 18.54 2.44
CA PRO A 99 -0.48 18.13 3.79
C PRO A 99 0.77 17.24 3.79
N ALA A 100 1.45 17.18 4.93
CA ALA A 100 2.43 16.14 5.18
C ALA A 100 1.73 14.78 5.21
N PHE A 101 2.40 13.73 4.74
CA PHE A 101 1.85 12.39 4.72
C PHE A 101 2.94 11.33 4.89
N ASN A 102 2.54 10.17 5.39
CA ASN A 102 3.38 8.99 5.31
C ASN A 102 2.56 7.73 5.06
N LEU A 103 3.25 6.68 4.64
CA LEU A 103 2.71 5.36 4.37
C LEU A 103 3.76 4.31 4.74
N ALA A 104 3.41 3.43 5.66
CA ALA A 104 4.14 2.22 5.98
C ALA A 104 3.38 1.01 5.44
N VAL A 105 4.07 0.16 4.69
CA VAL A 105 3.54 -1.10 4.17
C VAL A 105 4.44 -2.23 4.63
N LYS A 106 3.85 -3.23 5.26
CA LYS A 106 4.54 -4.46 5.65
C LYS A 106 3.79 -5.67 5.12
N VAL A 107 4.51 -6.57 4.45
CA VAL A 107 4.00 -7.88 4.04
C VAL A 107 4.86 -8.92 4.73
N GLU A 108 4.23 -9.90 5.38
CA GLU A 108 4.92 -10.95 6.13
C GLU A 108 4.45 -12.32 5.68
N GLU A 109 5.42 -13.16 5.29
CA GLU A 109 5.23 -14.57 4.92
C GLU A 109 4.08 -14.79 3.93
N ALA A 110 3.96 -13.90 2.95
CA ALA A 110 2.91 -13.99 1.95
C ALA A 110 3.25 -14.94 0.82
N MET A 111 2.21 -15.42 0.16
CA MET A 111 2.29 -16.25 -1.02
C MET A 111 1.13 -15.93 -1.96
N PHE A 112 1.36 -16.13 -3.26
CA PHE A 112 0.28 -16.23 -4.23
C PHE A 112 0.59 -17.31 -5.28
N LYS A 113 -0.46 -17.97 -5.76
CA LYS A 113 -0.38 -18.95 -6.85
C LYS A 113 -1.52 -18.68 -7.82
N TYR A 114 -1.15 -18.31 -9.05
CA TYR A 114 -2.10 -18.32 -10.15
C TYR A 114 -2.39 -19.75 -10.60
N PRO A 115 -3.61 -20.06 -11.05
CA PRO A 115 -3.94 -21.37 -11.60
C PRO A 115 -2.98 -21.82 -12.70
N ASP A 116 -2.58 -20.87 -13.56
CA ASP A 116 -1.71 -21.13 -14.71
C ASP A 116 -0.22 -21.09 -14.37
N LEU A 117 0.16 -20.67 -13.15
CA LEU A 117 1.56 -20.75 -12.72
C LEU A 117 1.87 -22.18 -12.24
N PRO A 118 2.92 -22.83 -12.78
CA PRO A 118 3.28 -24.19 -12.37
C PRO A 118 3.86 -24.25 -10.94
N SER A 119 4.15 -23.12 -10.31
CA SER A 119 4.63 -23.05 -8.92
C SER A 119 4.17 -21.77 -8.25
N ALA A 120 3.85 -21.83 -6.96
CA ALA A 120 3.51 -20.66 -6.17
C ALA A 120 4.73 -19.74 -5.97
N ILE A 121 4.47 -18.45 -5.85
CA ILE A 121 5.44 -17.48 -5.34
C ILE A 121 5.19 -17.39 -3.84
N LYS A 122 6.25 -17.58 -3.05
CA LYS A 122 6.17 -17.76 -1.60
C LYS A 122 7.23 -16.94 -0.87
N ASN A 123 7.15 -16.96 0.46
CA ASN A 123 8.06 -16.25 1.36
C ASN A 123 8.14 -14.75 1.03
N ILE A 124 7.04 -14.17 0.55
CA ILE A 124 6.98 -12.77 0.16
C ILE A 124 7.02 -11.93 1.43
N ASN A 125 8.09 -11.18 1.59
CA ASN A 125 8.33 -10.28 2.70
C ASN A 125 8.67 -8.90 2.15
N LEU A 126 7.94 -7.87 2.58
CA LEU A 126 8.12 -6.49 2.13
C LEU A 126 8.09 -5.54 3.33
N ASP A 127 9.02 -4.59 3.36
CA ASP A 127 9.07 -3.47 4.30
C ASP A 127 9.33 -2.20 3.48
N LEU A 128 8.28 -1.40 3.31
CA LEU A 128 8.27 -0.16 2.53
C LEU A 128 7.78 0.97 3.41
N PHE A 129 8.51 2.08 3.38
CA PHE A 129 8.11 3.33 4.00
C PHE A 129 8.19 4.48 3.01
N VAL A 130 7.12 5.25 2.91
CA VAL A 130 7.05 6.50 2.13
C VAL A 130 6.77 7.62 3.10
N ASP A 131 7.56 8.70 3.03
CA ASP A 131 7.46 9.81 3.96
C ASP A 131 7.60 11.14 3.23
N ASN A 132 6.69 12.05 3.53
CA ASN A 132 6.71 13.43 3.12
C ASN A 132 6.34 14.30 4.33
N LYS A 133 7.32 14.97 4.91
CA LYS A 133 7.17 15.64 6.21
C LYS A 133 6.54 17.04 6.12
N ASP A 134 6.49 17.63 4.93
CA ASP A 134 6.20 19.05 4.75
C ASP A 134 5.20 19.37 3.63
N GLY A 135 4.69 18.34 2.95
CA GLY A 135 3.78 18.48 1.80
C GLY A 135 4.48 18.84 0.49
N VAL A 136 5.81 19.04 0.48
CA VAL A 136 6.54 19.36 -0.75
C VAL A 136 6.91 18.04 -1.43
N ILE A 137 6.30 17.74 -2.57
CA ILE A 137 6.50 16.44 -3.27
C ILE A 137 7.99 16.13 -3.53
N ASP A 138 8.79 17.15 -3.83
CA ASP A 138 10.24 17.04 -4.04
C ASP A 138 11.00 16.55 -2.79
N ASN A 139 10.41 16.62 -1.60
CA ASN A 139 11.00 16.14 -0.34
C ASN A 139 10.51 14.74 0.06
N THR A 140 9.77 14.08 -0.81
CA THR A 140 9.29 12.71 -0.55
C THR A 140 10.46 11.72 -0.62
N VAL A 141 10.50 10.83 0.37
CA VAL A 141 11.41 9.69 0.43
C VAL A 141 10.59 8.41 0.30
N VAL A 142 11.04 7.52 -0.58
CA VAL A 142 10.51 6.15 -0.72
C VAL A 142 11.64 5.18 -0.37
N ASP A 143 11.49 4.49 0.75
CA ASP A 143 12.46 3.56 1.32
C ASP A 143 11.89 2.13 1.34
N LEU A 144 12.22 1.36 0.32
CA LEU A 144 12.03 -0.10 0.29
C LEU A 144 13.23 -0.75 0.98
N LYS A 145 13.09 -0.95 2.29
CA LYS A 145 14.14 -1.52 3.15
C LYS A 145 14.39 -2.99 2.83
N LYS A 146 13.32 -3.71 2.52
CA LYS A 146 13.36 -5.14 2.21
C LYS A 146 12.26 -5.50 1.23
N LEU A 147 12.64 -6.22 0.19
CA LEU A 147 11.77 -7.10 -0.57
C LEU A 147 12.48 -8.44 -0.64
N HIS A 148 11.78 -9.51 -0.26
CA HIS A 148 12.22 -10.88 -0.46
C HIS A 148 11.04 -11.67 -1.01
N LEU A 149 11.29 -12.54 -1.98
CA LEU A 149 10.32 -13.48 -2.52
C LEU A 149 11.02 -14.65 -3.19
N GLU A 150 10.34 -15.79 -3.28
CA GLU A 150 10.85 -17.00 -3.91
C GLU A 150 9.93 -17.45 -5.05
N PHE A 151 10.50 -17.58 -6.26
CA PHE A 151 9.86 -18.26 -7.38
C PHE A 151 10.35 -19.71 -7.44
N GLY A 152 9.57 -20.66 -6.91
CA GLY A 152 10.04 -22.04 -6.76
C GLY A 152 11.22 -22.11 -5.78
N ASN A 153 12.42 -22.41 -6.28
CA ASN A 153 13.68 -22.42 -5.51
C ASN A 153 14.57 -21.18 -5.77
N ASN A 154 14.02 -20.16 -6.44
CA ASN A 154 14.77 -19.00 -6.93
C ASN A 154 14.46 -17.78 -6.07
N PRO A 155 15.34 -17.42 -5.10
CA PRO A 155 15.14 -16.24 -4.27
C PRO A 155 15.48 -14.96 -5.04
N VAL A 156 14.69 -13.93 -4.77
CA VAL A 156 14.91 -12.56 -5.23
C VAL A 156 14.85 -11.64 -4.01
N ASP A 157 15.96 -10.95 -3.76
CA ASP A 157 16.08 -9.94 -2.74
C ASP A 157 16.25 -8.57 -3.41
N ALA A 158 15.54 -7.56 -2.92
CA ALA A 158 15.72 -6.18 -3.36
C ALA A 158 15.64 -5.19 -2.20
N ARG A 159 16.35 -4.08 -2.36
CA ARG A 159 16.22 -2.86 -1.56
C ARG A 159 16.30 -1.66 -2.50
N MET A 160 15.60 -0.59 -2.16
CA MET A 160 15.56 0.61 -2.98
C MET A 160 15.33 1.83 -2.10
N LEU A 161 16.11 2.88 -2.34
CA LEU A 161 15.90 4.19 -1.76
C LEU A 161 15.75 5.19 -2.92
N ILE A 162 14.62 5.86 -2.95
CA ILE A 162 14.34 6.95 -3.89
C ILE A 162 14.16 8.22 -3.07
N GLU A 163 14.95 9.22 -3.39
CA GLU A 163 14.84 10.56 -2.84
C GLU A 163 14.58 11.55 -3.97
N ASN A 164 13.78 12.58 -3.68
CA ASN A 164 13.44 13.66 -4.61
C ASN A 164 12.60 13.21 -5.81
N LEU A 165 11.28 13.31 -5.69
CA LEU A 165 10.35 12.84 -6.71
C LEU A 165 10.26 13.72 -7.99
N LYS A 166 11.27 14.54 -8.28
CA LYS A 166 11.35 15.39 -9.48
C LYS A 166 12.69 15.22 -10.19
N ASN A 167 13.79 15.26 -9.43
CA ASN A 167 15.14 14.92 -9.88
C ASN A 167 15.62 13.70 -9.07
N TYR A 168 15.07 12.53 -9.40
CA TYR A 168 15.20 11.31 -8.60
C TYR A 168 16.66 10.87 -8.47
N LYS A 169 17.20 10.94 -7.25
CA LYS A 169 18.36 10.13 -6.88
C LYS A 169 17.82 8.76 -6.48
N MET A 170 18.30 7.72 -7.15
CA MET A 170 17.88 6.34 -6.91
C MET A 170 19.11 5.52 -6.53
N ASP A 171 19.07 4.88 -5.37
CA ASP A 171 20.00 3.83 -4.97
C ASP A 171 19.21 2.52 -4.83
N GLY A 172 19.62 1.48 -5.55
CA GLY A 172 18.91 0.22 -5.58
C GLY A 172 19.89 -0.94 -5.68
N ASN A 173 19.56 -2.02 -4.98
CA ASN A 173 20.28 -3.28 -5.11
C ASN A 173 19.27 -4.40 -5.29
N VAL A 174 19.51 -5.24 -6.31
CA VAL A 174 18.72 -6.43 -6.61
C VAL A 174 19.68 -7.60 -6.67
N LYS A 175 19.43 -8.62 -5.86
CA LYS A 175 20.16 -9.88 -5.87
C LYS A 175 19.19 -11.01 -6.17
N ALA A 176 19.38 -11.65 -7.32
CA ALA A 176 18.56 -12.77 -7.75
C ALA A 176 19.43 -13.99 -8.04
N ARG A 177 18.97 -15.18 -7.66
CA ARG A 177 19.56 -16.45 -8.10
C ARG A 177 18.50 -17.21 -8.88
N LEU A 178 18.69 -17.31 -10.19
CA LEU A 178 17.68 -17.79 -11.12
C LEU A 178 18.15 -19.05 -11.86
N ASN A 179 17.35 -20.10 -11.82
CA ASN A 179 17.48 -21.28 -12.64
C ASN A 179 16.66 -21.10 -13.93
N LEU A 180 17.35 -20.81 -15.03
CA LEU A 180 16.72 -20.55 -16.34
C LEU A 180 15.90 -21.75 -16.86
N ALA A 181 16.29 -22.98 -16.51
CA ALA A 181 15.54 -24.17 -16.90
C ALA A 181 14.20 -24.31 -16.13
N GLU A 182 14.13 -23.77 -14.92
CA GLU A 182 12.87 -23.65 -14.16
C GLU A 182 12.05 -22.46 -14.66
N LEU A 183 12.68 -21.33 -14.94
CA LEU A 183 12.00 -20.12 -15.44
C LEU A 183 11.30 -20.38 -16.78
N ASN A 184 11.92 -21.09 -17.73
CA ASN A 184 11.27 -21.45 -19.01
C ASN A 184 10.02 -22.32 -18.83
N LYS A 185 9.87 -23.04 -17.70
CA LYS A 185 8.64 -23.77 -17.40
C LYS A 185 7.55 -22.85 -16.84
N MET A 186 7.96 -21.80 -16.13
CA MET A 186 7.05 -20.84 -15.47
C MET A 186 6.57 -19.72 -16.41
N PHE A 187 7.44 -19.27 -17.31
CA PHE A 187 7.16 -18.25 -18.32
C PHE A 187 7.66 -18.79 -19.67
N PRO A 188 6.78 -19.40 -20.48
CA PRO A 188 7.16 -19.80 -21.83
C PRO A 188 7.54 -18.53 -22.60
N MET A 189 8.83 -18.38 -22.89
CA MET A 189 9.29 -17.39 -23.85
C MET A 189 9.11 -17.99 -25.23
N GLU A 190 8.20 -17.43 -26.03
CA GLU A 190 8.16 -17.68 -27.47
C GLU A 190 9.37 -17.06 -28.17
#